data_AF-A0AAN7V4T4-F1
#
_entry.id   AF-A0AAN7V4T4-F1
#
_cell.length_a   1.000
_cell.length_b   1.000
_cell.length_c   1.000
_cell.angle_alpha   90.00
_cell.angle_beta   90.00
_cell.angle_gamma   90.00
#
_symmetry.space_group_name_H-M   'P 1'
#
loop_
_entity.id
_entity.type
_entity.pdbx_description
1 polymer ?
#
loop_
_entity_poly.entity_id
_entity_poly.type
_entity_poly.pdbx_seq_one_letter_code
_entity_poly.pdbx_strand_id
1 'polypeptide(L)'
;MTGVYKAIVQRLWQKDVTRLGKLSTYNVKHAHYEEIDACIEPIEKVVEHLAFSGMYNDAVESQPQHRGAILRLVKLPEGWDILDECLGNISFLRTSDPLPPFNSQRSYHFLHLTFQEFFAAQYFARQRRANNELEYCDFKTKKWAKINPTRFLQQHKYNARYDIVWRFAIGLLDNNEKDNFLATIQQEPFDLLGPTHQRLMMHCLTEVDHQTEYRCHAKETLAQWLLCECDLANRSMLAEESEFPDRSSELALAKGSNKQRVTILRSLMSRNQGSLISDIQHGPRNTVYNAKKGNKGRKLELPSLCNNRTNT
;
A
#
# COMPACT_ATOMS: atom_id res chain seq x y z
N MET A 1 13.16 -0.78 -0.89
CA MET A 1 12.04 -0.51 0.04
C MET A 1 11.52 -1.79 0.68
N THR A 2 11.27 -2.83 -0.12
CA THR A 2 10.62 -4.09 0.30
C THR A 2 11.36 -4.79 1.43
N GLY A 3 12.69 -4.87 1.36
CA GLY A 3 13.49 -5.52 2.40
C GLY A 3 13.34 -4.90 3.79
N VAL A 4 13.22 -3.57 3.88
CA VAL A 4 13.00 -2.86 5.16
C VAL A 4 11.63 -3.22 5.74
N TYR A 5 10.58 -3.18 4.92
CA TYR A 5 9.24 -3.53 5.37
C TYR A 5 9.12 -5.00 5.75
N LYS A 6 9.76 -5.91 4.99
CA LYS A 6 9.84 -7.33 5.35
C LYS A 6 10.46 -7.51 6.74
N ALA A 7 11.59 -6.85 7.02
CA ALA A 7 12.24 -6.92 8.33
C ALA A 7 11.38 -6.33 9.46
N ILE A 8 10.69 -5.21 9.21
CA ILE A 8 9.77 -4.60 10.17
C ILE A 8 8.60 -5.54 10.48
N VAL A 9 7.95 -6.07 9.43
CA VAL A 9 6.80 -6.96 9.55
C VAL A 9 7.17 -8.23 10.31
N GLN A 10 8.30 -8.86 9.96
CA GLN A 10 8.82 -10.03 10.68
C GLN A 10 9.01 -9.74 12.17
N ARG A 11 9.66 -8.64 12.54
CA ARG A 11 9.86 -8.27 13.96
C ARG A 11 8.54 -8.01 14.69
N LEU A 12 7.56 -7.42 14.01
CA LEU A 12 6.26 -7.16 14.60
C LEU A 12 5.47 -8.47 14.79
N TRP A 13 5.56 -9.42 13.86
CA TRP A 13 4.97 -10.74 14.02
C TRP A 13 5.59 -11.54 15.18
N GLN A 14 6.92 -11.49 15.36
CA GLN A 14 7.58 -12.10 16.53
C GLN A 14 7.05 -11.55 17.86
N LYS A 15 6.67 -10.27 17.90
CA LYS A 15 6.04 -9.68 19.07
C LYS A 15 4.59 -10.14 19.21
N ASP A 16 3.85 -10.15 18.12
CA ASP A 16 2.40 -10.40 18.12
C ASP A 16 2.08 -11.88 18.41
N VAL A 17 2.93 -12.84 18.02
CA VAL A 17 2.72 -14.26 18.31
C VAL A 17 2.58 -14.55 19.82
N THR A 18 3.26 -13.77 20.67
CA THR A 18 3.09 -13.84 22.13
C THR A 18 1.78 -13.24 22.61
N ARG A 19 1.34 -12.12 22.02
CA ARG A 19 0.08 -11.43 22.36
C ARG A 19 -1.13 -12.24 21.94
N LEU A 20 -0.99 -12.99 20.87
CA LEU A 20 -1.97 -13.94 20.35
C LEU A 20 -1.98 -15.26 21.13
N GLY A 21 -1.13 -15.40 22.16
CA GLY A 21 -1.08 -16.56 23.04
C GLY A 21 -0.60 -17.85 22.35
N LYS A 22 0.05 -17.76 21.18
CA LYS A 22 0.48 -18.95 20.42
C LYS A 22 1.84 -19.48 20.86
N LEU A 23 2.73 -18.58 21.27
CA LEU A 23 4.02 -18.95 21.85
C LEU A 23 4.24 -18.17 23.15
N SER A 24 4.85 -18.83 24.14
CA SER A 24 5.34 -18.13 25.32
C SER A 24 6.49 -17.20 24.96
N THR A 25 6.71 -16.16 25.76
CA THR A 25 7.86 -15.25 25.59
C THR A 25 9.21 -15.98 25.66
N TYR A 26 9.27 -17.09 26.40
CA TYR A 26 10.44 -17.97 26.43
C TYR A 26 10.62 -18.71 25.11
N ASN A 27 9.55 -19.27 24.55
CA ASN A 27 9.60 -20.04 23.30
C ASN A 27 9.97 -19.15 22.11
N VAL A 28 9.45 -17.92 22.02
CA VAL A 28 9.78 -17.01 20.91
C VAL A 28 11.27 -16.68 20.80
N LYS A 29 11.99 -16.62 21.94
CA LYS A 29 13.44 -16.35 21.94
C LYS A 29 14.26 -17.50 21.35
N HIS A 30 13.72 -18.72 21.37
CA HIS A 30 14.41 -19.93 20.92
C HIS A 30 13.78 -20.52 19.65
N ALA A 31 12.61 -20.02 19.25
CA ALA A 31 11.91 -20.48 18.07
C ALA A 31 12.64 -20.04 16.80
N HIS A 32 12.70 -20.95 15.84
CA HIS A 32 13.12 -20.64 14.49
C HIS A 32 12.08 -19.73 13.81
N TYR A 33 12.53 -18.95 12.82
CA TYR A 33 11.64 -18.04 12.10
C TYR A 33 10.49 -18.80 11.43
N GLU A 34 10.77 -19.99 10.92
CA GLU A 34 9.80 -20.88 10.26
C GLU A 34 8.71 -21.35 11.22
N GLU A 35 9.03 -21.55 12.50
CA GLU A 35 8.05 -21.95 13.52
C GLU A 35 7.10 -20.80 13.87
N ILE A 36 7.64 -19.57 13.91
CA ILE A 36 6.85 -18.36 14.12
C ILE A 36 5.95 -18.12 12.91
N ASP A 37 6.51 -18.22 11.69
CA ASP A 37 5.79 -18.04 10.43
C ASP A 37 4.63 -19.05 10.30
N ALA A 38 4.84 -20.32 10.65
CA ALA A 38 3.77 -21.31 10.66
C ALA A 38 2.64 -20.96 11.64
N CYS A 39 2.96 -20.35 12.78
CA CYS A 39 1.96 -19.94 13.77
C CYS A 39 1.13 -18.73 13.31
N ILE A 40 1.74 -17.79 12.57
CA ILE A 40 1.09 -16.55 12.13
C ILE A 40 0.44 -16.66 10.75
N GLU A 41 0.83 -17.63 9.91
CA GLU A 41 0.39 -17.72 8.51
C GLU A 41 -1.14 -17.59 8.34
N PRO A 42 -1.99 -18.23 9.17
CA PRO A 42 -3.43 -18.11 8.99
C PRO A 42 -3.95 -16.69 9.25
N ILE A 43 -3.43 -15.99 10.27
CA ILE A 43 -3.84 -14.60 10.52
C ILE A 43 -3.24 -13.64 9.52
N GLU A 44 -2.02 -13.90 9.07
CA GLU A 44 -1.38 -13.12 8.02
C GLU A 44 -2.24 -13.17 6.76
N LYS A 45 -2.77 -14.34 6.38
CA LYS A 45 -3.76 -14.48 5.29
C LYS A 45 -5.01 -13.64 5.51
N VAL A 46 -5.53 -13.51 6.73
CA VAL A 46 -6.66 -12.62 7.02
C VAL A 46 -6.27 -11.16 6.78
N VAL A 47 -5.12 -10.72 7.28
CA VAL A 47 -4.60 -9.35 7.13
C VAL A 47 -4.36 -9.01 5.66
N GLU A 48 -3.82 -9.95 4.90
CA GLU A 48 -3.64 -9.86 3.45
C GLU A 48 -4.97 -9.64 2.70
N HIS A 49 -6.01 -10.43 3.00
CA HIS A 49 -7.32 -10.25 2.36
C HIS A 49 -7.98 -8.93 2.76
N LEU A 50 -7.84 -8.50 4.02
CA LEU A 50 -8.27 -7.19 4.49
C LEU A 50 -7.57 -6.08 3.70
N ALA A 51 -6.25 -6.17 3.57
CA ALA A 51 -5.44 -5.20 2.86
C ALA A 51 -5.82 -5.11 1.38
N PHE A 52 -5.86 -6.25 0.68
CA PHE A 52 -6.15 -6.31 -0.75
C PHE A 52 -7.59 -5.87 -1.05
N SER A 53 -8.58 -6.34 -0.29
CA SER A 53 -9.97 -5.89 -0.45
C SER A 53 -10.11 -4.40 -0.14
N GLY A 54 -9.41 -3.89 0.89
CA GLY A 54 -9.37 -2.47 1.19
C GLY A 54 -8.83 -1.63 0.01
N MET A 55 -7.69 -2.04 -0.55
CA MET A 55 -7.07 -1.38 -1.72
C MET A 55 -7.99 -1.38 -2.94
N TYR A 56 -8.66 -2.51 -3.23
CA TYR A 56 -9.60 -2.61 -4.34
C TYR A 56 -10.75 -1.61 -4.21
N ASN A 57 -11.30 -1.47 -2.99
CA ASN A 57 -12.49 -0.68 -2.74
C ASN A 57 -12.22 0.79 -2.38
N ASP A 58 -10.96 1.24 -2.41
CA ASP A 58 -10.58 2.57 -1.90
C ASP A 58 -10.93 2.79 -0.42
N ALA A 59 -10.84 1.72 0.37
CA ALA A 59 -11.20 1.73 1.78
C ALA A 59 -9.96 1.67 2.67
N VAL A 60 -9.77 2.73 3.46
CA VAL A 60 -8.75 2.81 4.51
C VAL A 60 -9.23 2.12 5.80
N GLU A 61 -10.55 2.04 5.99
CA GLU A 61 -11.17 1.50 7.18
C GLU A 61 -12.00 0.24 6.87
N SER A 62 -11.72 -0.82 7.62
CA SER A 62 -12.42 -2.10 7.58
C SER A 62 -13.58 -2.10 8.55
N GLN A 63 -14.78 -1.85 8.03
CA GLN A 63 -16.03 -1.86 8.78
C GLN A 63 -16.48 -3.30 9.13
N PRO A 64 -17.39 -3.47 10.11
CA PRO A 64 -17.93 -4.76 10.53
C PRO A 64 -18.44 -5.65 9.40
N GLN A 65 -19.13 -5.02 8.44
CA GLN A 65 -19.73 -5.72 7.30
C GLN A 65 -18.69 -6.35 6.37
N HIS A 66 -17.47 -5.82 6.37
CA HIS A 66 -16.35 -6.32 5.55
C HIS A 66 -15.67 -7.53 6.21
N ARG A 67 -15.59 -7.55 7.55
CA ARG A 67 -14.90 -8.59 8.33
C ARG A 67 -15.62 -9.93 8.31
N GLY A 68 -16.95 -9.91 8.52
CA GLY A 68 -17.76 -11.13 8.46
C GLY A 68 -17.73 -11.80 7.09
N ALA A 69 -17.48 -11.01 6.04
CA ALA A 69 -17.20 -11.54 4.71
C ALA A 69 -15.83 -12.25 4.72
N ILE A 70 -14.75 -11.55 5.06
CA ILE A 70 -13.36 -12.08 4.99
C ILE A 70 -13.18 -13.38 5.79
N LEU A 71 -13.88 -13.52 6.92
CA LEU A 71 -13.91 -14.76 7.71
C LEU A 71 -14.46 -15.99 6.98
N ARG A 72 -15.28 -15.80 5.95
CA ARG A 72 -15.78 -16.91 5.14
C ARG A 72 -14.73 -17.42 4.16
N LEU A 73 -13.75 -16.58 3.78
CA LEU A 73 -12.66 -16.98 2.90
C LEU A 73 -11.52 -17.62 3.67
N VAL A 74 -11.14 -17.01 4.78
CA VAL A 74 -10.04 -17.52 5.60
C VAL A 74 -10.65 -18.29 6.75
N LYS A 75 -10.55 -19.62 6.69
CA LYS A 75 -10.86 -20.45 7.86
C LYS A 75 -9.96 -19.97 9.00
N LEU A 76 -10.58 -19.46 10.07
CA LEU A 76 -9.83 -19.17 11.28
C LEU A 76 -9.21 -20.49 11.75
N PRO A 77 -7.90 -20.52 12.02
CA PRO A 77 -7.26 -21.71 12.57
C PRO A 77 -7.86 -22.05 13.94
N GLU A 78 -7.76 -23.31 14.34
CA GLU A 78 -8.24 -23.78 15.63
C GLU A 78 -7.61 -22.96 16.78
N GLY A 79 -8.45 -22.53 17.74
CA GLY A 79 -8.04 -21.67 18.85
C GLY A 79 -7.91 -20.19 18.51
N TRP A 80 -8.51 -19.73 17.41
CA TRP A 80 -8.69 -18.32 17.05
C TRP A 80 -10.18 -17.99 16.91
N ASP A 81 -10.96 -18.29 17.95
CA ASP A 81 -12.43 -18.30 17.84
C ASP A 81 -13.04 -16.89 17.68
N ILE A 82 -12.28 -15.84 18.04
CA ILE A 82 -12.74 -14.45 17.99
C ILE A 82 -11.77 -13.60 17.17
N LEU A 83 -12.15 -13.31 15.92
CA LEU A 83 -11.35 -12.47 15.01
C LEU A 83 -11.00 -11.11 15.63
N ASP A 84 -11.94 -10.49 16.34
CA ASP A 84 -11.76 -9.12 16.86
C ASP A 84 -10.69 -9.04 17.95
N GLU A 85 -10.57 -10.09 18.75
CA GLU A 85 -9.49 -10.23 19.72
C GLU A 85 -8.15 -10.38 19.00
N CYS A 86 -8.13 -11.17 17.93
CA CYS A 86 -6.94 -11.39 17.13
C CYS A 86 -6.49 -10.08 16.45
N LEU A 87 -7.38 -9.40 15.72
CA LEU A 87 -7.08 -8.14 15.04
C LEU A 87 -6.68 -7.03 16.03
N GLY A 88 -7.29 -6.99 17.21
CA GLY A 88 -6.93 -6.04 18.27
C GLY A 88 -5.51 -6.24 18.83
N ASN A 89 -4.98 -7.46 18.72
CA ASN A 89 -3.64 -7.82 19.20
C ASN A 89 -2.54 -7.72 18.12
N ILE A 90 -2.91 -7.44 16.86
CA ILE A 90 -1.98 -7.27 15.75
C ILE A 90 -1.41 -5.86 15.73
N SER A 91 -0.09 -5.74 15.61
CA SER A 91 0.64 -4.48 15.68
C SER A 91 0.33 -3.51 14.56
N PHE A 92 -0.05 -4.04 13.39
CA PHE A 92 -0.31 -3.26 12.18
C PHE A 92 -1.72 -2.65 12.13
N LEU A 93 -2.62 -3.03 13.03
CA LEU A 93 -4.01 -2.60 13.02
C LEU A 93 -4.36 -1.78 14.27
N ARG A 94 -5.27 -0.84 14.12
CA ARG A 94 -5.85 -0.06 15.23
C ARG A 94 -7.36 -0.02 15.12
N THR A 95 -8.02 0.02 16.27
CA THR A 95 -9.46 0.28 16.35
C THR A 95 -9.71 1.78 16.21
N SER A 96 -10.68 2.18 15.40
CA SER A 96 -11.13 3.57 15.34
C SER A 96 -12.09 3.91 16.48
N ASP A 97 -12.72 2.89 17.06
CA ASP A 97 -13.72 3.05 18.11
C ASP A 97 -13.15 2.76 19.51
N PRO A 98 -13.52 3.55 20.54
CA PRO A 98 -13.23 3.27 21.94
C PRO A 98 -14.15 2.18 22.54
N LEU A 99 -14.97 1.52 21.71
CA LEU A 99 -15.90 0.47 22.14
C LEU A 99 -15.14 -0.69 22.80
N PRO A 100 -15.73 -1.48 23.72
CA PRO A 100 -15.05 -2.60 24.38
C PRO A 100 -14.56 -3.70 23.40
N PRO A 101 -13.55 -4.51 23.78
CA PRO A 101 -12.90 -5.52 22.92
C PRO A 101 -13.82 -6.52 22.25
N PHE A 102 -14.95 -6.82 22.89
CA PHE A 102 -15.90 -7.84 22.46
C PHE A 102 -17.04 -7.29 21.60
N ASN A 103 -16.97 -6.02 21.17
CA ASN A 103 -18.00 -5.46 20.32
C ASN A 103 -17.68 -5.74 18.83
N SER A 104 -18.50 -6.62 18.24
CA SER A 104 -18.46 -6.98 16.82
C SER A 104 -18.72 -5.80 15.88
N GLN A 105 -18.99 -4.59 16.38
CA GLN A 105 -19.18 -3.37 15.61
C GLN A 105 -17.92 -2.52 15.43
N ARG A 106 -16.77 -2.88 16.02
CA ARG A 106 -15.53 -2.09 15.87
C ARG A 106 -15.08 -2.00 14.41
N SER A 107 -14.56 -0.85 14.00
CA SER A 107 -13.81 -0.72 12.76
C SER A 107 -12.30 -0.81 13.01
N TYR A 108 -11.58 -1.38 12.03
CA TYR A 108 -10.13 -1.50 12.07
C TYR A 108 -9.50 -0.80 10.88
N HIS A 109 -8.38 -0.11 11.08
CA HIS A 109 -7.58 0.45 10.01
C HIS A 109 -6.10 0.08 10.20
N PHE A 110 -5.35 0.07 9.11
CA PHE A 110 -3.90 -0.10 9.19
C PHE A 110 -3.27 1.13 9.86
N LEU A 111 -2.28 0.89 10.72
CA LEU A 111 -1.53 1.94 11.41
C LEU A 111 -0.91 2.93 10.42
N HIS A 112 -0.52 2.45 9.24
CA HIS A 112 -0.03 3.26 8.14
C HIS A 112 -0.49 2.65 6.81
N LEU A 113 -0.81 3.49 5.82
CA LEU A 113 -1.23 3.04 4.49
C LEU A 113 -0.22 2.09 3.86
N THR A 114 1.07 2.32 4.07
CA THR A 114 2.13 1.46 3.52
C THR A 114 2.13 0.03 4.07
N PHE A 115 1.60 -0.21 5.28
CA PHE A 115 1.36 -1.59 5.73
C PHE A 115 0.22 -2.23 4.93
N GLN A 116 -0.86 -1.49 4.66
CA GLN A 116 -1.94 -1.96 3.80
C GLN A 116 -1.40 -2.28 2.39
N GLU A 117 -0.58 -1.40 1.81
CA GLU A 117 0.04 -1.62 0.50
C GLU A 117 0.98 -2.84 0.52
N PHE A 118 1.77 -3.00 1.58
CA PHE A 118 2.67 -4.15 1.76
C PHE A 118 1.90 -5.48 1.83
N PHE A 119 0.89 -5.59 2.69
CA PHE A 119 0.11 -6.82 2.82
C PHE A 119 -0.73 -7.11 1.57
N ALA A 120 -1.22 -6.08 0.87
CA ALA A 120 -1.88 -6.26 -0.42
C ALA A 120 -0.90 -6.79 -1.49
N ALA A 121 0.34 -6.30 -1.51
CA ALA A 121 1.38 -6.78 -2.40
C ALA A 121 1.83 -8.20 -2.05
N GLN A 122 1.92 -8.54 -0.76
CA GLN A 122 2.24 -9.88 -0.28
C GLN A 122 1.18 -10.89 -0.71
N TYR A 123 -0.10 -10.53 -0.56
CA TYR A 123 -1.22 -11.32 -1.08
C TYR A 123 -1.10 -11.55 -2.59
N PHE A 124 -0.88 -10.48 -3.36
CA PHE A 124 -0.74 -10.55 -4.81
C PHE A 124 0.41 -11.49 -5.22
N ALA A 125 1.58 -11.34 -4.61
CA ALA A 125 2.76 -12.17 -4.88
C ALA A 125 2.48 -13.65 -4.53
N ARG A 126 1.86 -13.90 -3.38
CA ARG A 126 1.49 -15.25 -2.92
C ARG A 126 0.53 -15.94 -3.90
N GLN A 127 -0.53 -15.27 -4.34
CA GLN A 127 -1.48 -15.85 -5.29
C GLN A 127 -0.84 -16.06 -6.67
N ARG A 128 0.03 -15.15 -7.11
CA ARG A 128 0.77 -15.32 -8.37
C ARG A 128 1.66 -16.55 -8.33
N ARG A 129 2.43 -16.75 -7.25
CA ARG A 129 3.28 -17.94 -7.05
C ARG A 129 2.47 -19.23 -7.02
N ALA A 130 1.30 -19.20 -6.39
CA ALA A 130 0.37 -20.32 -6.32
C ALA A 130 -0.42 -20.54 -7.63
N ASN A 131 -0.27 -19.66 -8.63
CA ASN A 131 -1.08 -19.63 -9.86
C ASN A 131 -2.60 -19.62 -9.59
N ASN A 132 -3.00 -18.89 -8.55
CA ASN A 132 -4.38 -18.74 -8.13
C ASN A 132 -4.96 -17.40 -8.59
N GLU A 133 -6.30 -17.33 -8.62
CA GLU A 133 -6.99 -16.05 -8.78
C GLU A 133 -6.91 -15.22 -7.50
N LEU A 134 -6.93 -13.89 -7.66
CA LEU A 134 -7.05 -12.95 -6.56
C LEU A 134 -8.53 -12.91 -6.13
N GLU A 135 -8.78 -13.32 -4.91
CA GLU A 135 -10.11 -13.26 -4.30
C GLU A 135 -10.25 -11.97 -3.49
N TYR A 136 -11.35 -11.26 -3.69
CA TYR A 136 -11.62 -10.03 -2.95
C TYR A 136 -13.12 -9.80 -2.76
N CYS A 137 -13.43 -9.06 -1.69
CA CYS A 137 -14.79 -8.62 -1.42
C CYS A 137 -15.00 -7.26 -2.09
N ASP A 138 -15.93 -7.14 -3.02
CA ASP A 138 -16.37 -5.83 -3.52
C ASP A 138 -17.38 -5.26 -2.53
N PHE A 139 -17.01 -4.19 -1.83
CA PHE A 139 -17.83 -3.58 -0.79
C PHE A 139 -19.07 -2.87 -1.35
N LYS A 140 -19.05 -2.44 -2.61
CA LYS A 140 -20.19 -1.80 -3.26
C LYS A 140 -21.29 -2.81 -3.55
N THR A 141 -20.90 -3.97 -4.10
CA THR A 141 -21.84 -5.04 -4.46
C THR A 141 -22.09 -6.02 -3.32
N LYS A 142 -21.25 -6.01 -2.28
CA LYS A 142 -21.21 -6.98 -1.18
C LYS A 142 -21.03 -8.42 -1.67
N LYS A 143 -20.37 -8.59 -2.82
CA LYS A 143 -20.13 -9.88 -3.46
C LYS A 143 -18.65 -10.21 -3.51
N TRP A 144 -18.40 -11.51 -3.54
CA TRP A 144 -17.09 -12.06 -3.84
C TRP A 144 -16.85 -12.05 -5.33
N ALA A 145 -15.66 -11.60 -5.69
CA ALA A 145 -15.17 -11.65 -7.04
C ALA A 145 -13.78 -12.29 -7.04
N LYS A 146 -13.46 -12.89 -8.18
CA LYS A 146 -12.15 -13.43 -8.48
C LYS A 146 -11.62 -12.70 -9.69
N ILE A 147 -10.33 -12.41 -9.70
CA ILE A 147 -9.66 -11.85 -10.85
C ILE A 147 -8.28 -12.46 -11.03
N ASN A 148 -7.94 -12.80 -12.26
CA ASN A 148 -6.60 -13.28 -12.58
C ASN A 148 -5.53 -12.21 -12.23
N PRO A 149 -4.42 -12.58 -11.57
CA PRO A 149 -3.38 -11.63 -11.16
C PRO A 149 -2.77 -10.80 -12.30
N THR A 150 -2.57 -11.42 -13.46
CA THR A 150 -2.06 -10.74 -14.66
C THR A 150 -3.03 -9.69 -15.15
N ARG A 151 -4.32 -10.04 -15.24
CA ARG A 151 -5.38 -9.11 -15.62
C ARG A 151 -5.49 -7.94 -14.63
N PHE A 152 -5.42 -8.23 -13.34
CA PHE A 152 -5.46 -7.21 -12.29
C PHE A 152 -4.29 -6.23 -12.42
N LEU A 153 -3.07 -6.74 -12.60
CA LEU A 153 -1.89 -5.91 -12.83
C LEU A 153 -2.06 -5.03 -14.08
N GLN A 154 -2.49 -5.59 -15.21
CA GLN A 154 -2.70 -4.82 -16.45
C GLN A 154 -3.73 -3.70 -16.27
N GLN A 155 -4.80 -3.94 -15.51
CA GLN A 155 -5.84 -2.95 -15.22
C GLN A 155 -5.38 -1.84 -14.28
N HIS A 156 -4.47 -2.14 -13.35
CA HIS A 156 -4.11 -1.24 -12.25
C HIS A 156 -2.65 -0.74 -12.28
N LYS A 157 -1.82 -1.17 -13.22
CA LYS A 157 -0.39 -0.80 -13.28
C LYS A 157 -0.11 0.70 -13.31
N TYR A 158 -0.96 1.50 -13.96
CA TYR A 158 -0.80 2.97 -13.99
C TYR A 158 -1.67 3.71 -12.97
N ASN A 159 -2.39 2.98 -12.10
CA ASN A 159 -3.14 3.62 -11.03
C ASN A 159 -2.17 3.98 -9.90
N ALA A 160 -2.04 5.27 -9.62
CA ALA A 160 -1.10 5.79 -8.61
C ALA A 160 -1.26 5.14 -7.22
N ARG A 161 -2.46 4.66 -6.85
CA ARG A 161 -2.71 3.97 -5.57
C ARG A 161 -2.00 2.62 -5.46
N TYR A 162 -1.59 2.05 -6.58
CA TYR A 162 -0.92 0.76 -6.61
C TYR A 162 0.59 0.89 -6.87
N ASP A 163 1.14 2.09 -7.02
CA ASP A 163 2.57 2.28 -7.31
C ASP A 163 3.45 1.60 -6.24
N ILE A 164 3.17 1.86 -4.97
CA ILE A 164 3.86 1.21 -3.84
C ILE A 164 3.58 -0.29 -3.78
N VAL A 165 2.35 -0.72 -4.11
CA VAL A 165 1.98 -2.15 -4.17
C VAL A 165 2.85 -2.89 -5.19
N TRP A 166 3.09 -2.29 -6.37
CA TRP A 166 3.92 -2.91 -7.41
C TRP A 166 5.40 -2.97 -7.04
N ARG A 167 5.90 -1.95 -6.34
CA ARG A 167 7.26 -1.96 -5.76
C ARG A 167 7.42 -3.11 -4.77
N PHE A 168 6.48 -3.25 -3.84
CA PHE A 168 6.51 -4.38 -2.90
C PHE A 168 6.34 -5.72 -3.60
N ALA A 169 5.40 -5.83 -4.54
CA ALA A 169 5.09 -7.09 -5.21
C ALA A 169 6.32 -7.65 -5.91
N ILE A 170 7.01 -6.85 -6.74
CA ILE A 170 8.22 -7.31 -7.42
C ILE A 170 9.36 -7.64 -6.44
N GLY A 171 9.47 -6.91 -5.32
CA GLY A 171 10.46 -7.20 -4.28
C GLY A 171 10.19 -8.51 -3.51
N LEU A 172 8.95 -9.00 -3.49
CA LEU A 172 8.52 -10.22 -2.78
C LEU A 172 8.51 -11.48 -3.67
N LEU A 173 8.57 -11.32 -4.99
CA LEU A 173 8.62 -12.40 -5.97
C LEU A 173 10.02 -13.04 -6.04
N ASP A 174 10.10 -14.28 -6.52
CA ASP A 174 11.37 -14.95 -6.82
C ASP A 174 11.93 -14.50 -8.18
N ASN A 175 13.22 -14.75 -8.47
CA ASN A 175 13.87 -14.22 -9.68
C ASN A 175 13.13 -14.56 -10.99
N ASN A 176 12.73 -15.82 -11.18
CA ASN A 176 11.97 -16.23 -12.37
C ASN A 176 10.61 -15.52 -12.48
N GLU A 177 9.97 -15.22 -11.35
CA GLU A 177 8.69 -14.54 -11.30
C GLU A 177 8.82 -13.04 -11.53
N LYS A 178 9.95 -12.43 -11.12
CA LYS A 178 10.27 -11.01 -11.36
C LYS A 178 10.35 -10.72 -12.86
N ASP A 179 11.01 -11.57 -13.64
CA ASP A 179 11.10 -11.41 -15.09
C ASP A 179 9.72 -11.50 -15.75
N ASN A 180 8.91 -12.49 -15.35
CA ASN A 180 7.53 -12.64 -15.83
C ASN A 180 6.65 -11.43 -15.45
N PHE A 181 6.82 -10.89 -14.25
CA PHE A 181 6.13 -9.70 -13.77
C PHE A 181 6.52 -8.46 -14.59
N LEU A 182 7.81 -8.24 -14.82
CA LEU A 182 8.32 -7.13 -15.66
C LEU A 182 7.84 -7.24 -17.10
N ALA A 183 7.83 -8.45 -17.67
CA ALA A 183 7.28 -8.68 -19.01
C ALA A 183 5.77 -8.36 -19.06
N THR A 184 5.02 -8.68 -18.00
CA THR A 184 3.59 -8.36 -17.90
C THR A 184 3.34 -6.84 -17.87
N ILE A 185 4.19 -6.08 -17.15
CA ILE A 185 4.07 -4.60 -17.12
C ILE A 185 4.27 -4.00 -18.51
N GLN A 186 5.20 -4.55 -19.28
CA GLN A 186 5.52 -4.09 -20.64
C GLN A 186 4.46 -4.40 -21.68
N GLN A 187 3.53 -5.32 -21.42
CA GLN A 187 2.42 -5.61 -22.32
C GLN A 187 1.34 -4.51 -22.30
N GLU A 188 0.32 -4.62 -23.14
CA GLU A 188 -0.83 -3.73 -23.09
C GLU A 188 -1.54 -3.74 -21.72
N PRO A 189 -2.19 -2.64 -21.31
CA PRO A 189 -2.30 -1.35 -22.00
C PRO A 189 -0.99 -0.53 -21.93
N PHE A 190 -0.68 0.22 -22.99
CA PHE A 190 0.48 1.11 -23.03
C PHE A 190 0.13 2.49 -22.45
N ASP A 191 1.10 3.11 -21.78
CA ASP A 191 1.00 4.53 -21.44
C ASP A 191 1.38 5.35 -22.68
N LEU A 192 0.36 5.76 -23.45
CA LEU A 192 0.57 6.44 -24.73
C LEU A 192 0.95 7.92 -24.58
N LEU A 193 0.66 8.53 -23.42
CA LEU A 193 0.71 9.99 -23.24
C LEU A 193 1.52 10.43 -22.01
N GLY A 194 1.91 9.52 -21.12
CA GLY A 194 2.51 9.84 -19.84
C GLY A 194 3.87 9.20 -19.57
N PRO A 195 4.63 9.73 -18.60
CA PRO A 195 5.84 9.10 -18.08
C PRO A 195 5.53 7.99 -17.08
N THR A 196 4.26 7.65 -16.84
CA THR A 196 3.83 6.75 -15.76
C THR A 196 4.40 5.35 -15.95
N HIS A 197 4.45 4.87 -17.19
CA HIS A 197 5.09 3.60 -17.49
C HIS A 197 6.57 3.59 -17.11
N GLN A 198 7.31 4.65 -17.46
CA GLN A 198 8.73 4.73 -17.18
C GLN A 198 9.01 4.86 -15.69
N ARG A 199 8.18 5.62 -14.96
CA ARG A 199 8.22 5.71 -13.50
C ARG A 199 7.99 4.35 -12.85
N LEU A 200 6.94 3.64 -13.25
CA LEU A 200 6.65 2.30 -12.74
C LEU A 200 7.82 1.35 -12.99
N MET A 201 8.35 1.30 -14.22
CA MET A 201 9.48 0.45 -14.57
C MET A 201 10.72 0.80 -13.73
N MET A 202 11.02 2.09 -13.61
CA MET A 202 12.11 2.59 -12.76
C MET A 202 11.95 2.10 -11.33
N HIS A 203 10.79 2.34 -10.71
CA HIS A 203 10.47 1.93 -9.34
C HIS A 203 10.61 0.42 -9.15
N CYS A 204 10.05 -0.38 -10.04
CA CYS A 204 10.16 -1.84 -9.97
C CYS A 204 11.62 -2.31 -10.07
N LEU A 205 12.41 -1.73 -10.98
CA LEU A 205 13.82 -2.10 -11.16
C LEU A 205 14.72 -1.71 -9.98
N THR A 206 14.32 -0.74 -9.16
CA THR A 206 15.05 -0.45 -7.91
C THR A 206 14.94 -1.56 -6.87
N GLU A 207 13.91 -2.41 -6.95
CA GLU A 207 13.66 -3.51 -6.02
C GLU A 207 14.23 -4.87 -6.53
N VAL A 208 14.88 -4.88 -7.69
CA VAL A 208 15.49 -6.08 -8.28
C VAL A 208 17.01 -6.06 -8.05
N ASP A 209 17.53 -7.02 -7.28
CA ASP A 209 18.96 -7.04 -6.91
C ASP A 209 19.91 -7.53 -8.03
N HIS A 210 19.43 -8.38 -8.94
CA HIS A 210 20.27 -8.96 -9.99
C HIS A 210 20.38 -8.04 -11.21
N GLN A 211 21.54 -8.09 -11.90
CA GLN A 211 21.69 -7.51 -13.22
C GLN A 211 20.87 -8.33 -14.22
N THR A 212 19.60 -7.98 -14.39
CA THR A 212 18.82 -8.47 -15.52
C THR A 212 19.24 -7.75 -16.80
N GLU A 213 19.09 -8.39 -17.95
CA GLU A 213 19.13 -7.70 -19.24
C GLU A 213 18.15 -6.51 -19.25
N TYR A 214 17.01 -6.66 -18.58
CA TYR A 214 16.02 -5.59 -18.36
C TYR A 214 16.61 -4.39 -17.63
N ARG A 215 17.52 -4.57 -16.67
CA ARG A 215 18.11 -3.45 -15.92
C ARG A 215 19.09 -2.64 -16.76
N CYS A 216 19.85 -3.28 -17.65
CA CYS A 216 20.73 -2.57 -18.59
C CYS A 216 19.91 -1.83 -19.64
N HIS A 217 18.98 -2.52 -20.31
CA HIS A 217 18.12 -1.91 -21.32
C HIS A 217 17.27 -0.78 -20.73
N ALA A 218 16.68 -0.97 -19.55
CA ALA A 218 15.88 0.06 -18.91
C ALA A 218 16.68 1.30 -18.51
N LYS A 219 17.95 1.17 -18.11
CA LYS A 219 18.80 2.35 -17.83
C LYS A 219 19.01 3.19 -19.10
N GLU A 220 19.28 2.54 -20.22
CA GLU A 220 19.43 3.22 -21.51
C GLU A 220 18.13 3.86 -21.97
N THR A 221 17.02 3.13 -21.85
CA THR A 221 15.67 3.62 -22.16
C THR A 221 15.31 4.82 -21.28
N LEU A 222 15.54 4.75 -19.96
CA LEU A 222 15.32 5.89 -19.04
C LEU A 222 16.17 7.10 -19.40
N ALA A 223 17.42 6.92 -19.81
CA ALA A 223 18.27 8.01 -20.28
C ALA A 223 17.72 8.66 -21.57
N GLN A 224 17.22 7.86 -22.52
CA GLN A 224 16.59 8.37 -23.74
C GLN A 224 15.30 9.14 -23.43
N TRP A 225 14.46 8.63 -22.52
CA TRP A 225 13.25 9.32 -22.08
C TRP A 225 13.56 10.63 -21.35
N LEU A 226 14.60 10.66 -20.53
CA LEU A 226 15.07 11.88 -19.88
C LEU A 226 15.48 12.95 -20.92
N LEU A 227 16.21 12.56 -21.97
CA LEU A 227 16.59 13.46 -23.06
C LEU A 227 15.36 13.96 -23.84
N CYS A 228 14.43 13.06 -24.15
CA CYS A 228 13.16 13.39 -24.81
C CYS A 228 12.33 14.39 -23.98
N GLU A 229 12.21 14.17 -22.67
CA GLU A 229 11.50 15.06 -21.75
C GLU A 229 12.14 16.46 -21.73
N CYS A 230 13.47 16.55 -21.77
CA CYS A 230 14.20 17.82 -21.85
C CYS A 230 14.00 18.59 -23.17
N ASP A 231 13.67 17.89 -24.25
CA ASP A 231 13.37 18.51 -25.55
C ASP A 231 11.91 18.98 -25.62
N LEU A 232 10.99 18.17 -25.09
CA LEU A 232 9.56 18.46 -25.05
C LEU A 232 9.21 19.55 -24.02
N ALA A 233 9.92 19.57 -22.89
CA ALA A 233 9.75 20.54 -21.82
C ALA A 233 11.11 21.07 -21.36
N ASN A 234 11.20 22.35 -20.98
CA ASN A 234 12.43 22.91 -20.39
C ASN A 234 12.65 22.46 -18.91
N ARG A 235 12.12 21.30 -18.55
CA ARG A 235 12.15 20.68 -17.22
C ARG A 235 12.00 19.17 -17.40
N SER A 236 12.71 18.39 -16.57
CA SER A 236 12.48 16.94 -16.47
C SER A 236 11.91 16.57 -15.11
N MET A 237 10.74 15.94 -15.10
CA MET A 237 10.16 15.34 -13.91
C MET A 237 10.85 14.03 -13.55
N LEU A 238 11.36 13.28 -14.54
CA LEU A 238 12.11 12.05 -14.29
C LEU A 238 13.40 12.34 -13.48
N ALA A 239 14.17 13.36 -13.85
CA ALA A 239 15.39 13.72 -13.13
C ALA A 239 15.14 14.33 -11.73
N GLU A 240 13.92 14.81 -11.45
CA GLU A 240 13.55 15.35 -10.13
C GLU A 240 13.23 14.25 -9.11
N GLU A 241 12.95 13.04 -9.57
CA GLU A 241 12.62 11.93 -8.67
C GLU A 241 13.85 11.38 -7.95
N SER A 242 13.68 11.09 -6.65
CA SER A 242 14.75 10.63 -5.79
C SER A 242 15.26 9.23 -6.16
N GLU A 243 14.43 8.46 -6.85
CA GLU A 243 14.68 7.11 -7.31
C GLU A 243 15.28 7.04 -8.72
N PHE A 244 15.47 8.17 -9.40
CA PHE A 244 16.04 8.15 -10.75
C PHE A 244 17.49 7.65 -10.73
N PRO A 245 17.84 6.62 -11.53
CA PRO A 245 19.15 6.00 -11.45
C PRO A 245 20.28 6.92 -11.89
N ASP A 246 21.31 7.06 -11.04
CA ASP A 246 22.46 7.92 -11.31
C ASP A 246 23.15 7.58 -12.63
N ARG A 247 23.29 6.29 -12.94
CA ARG A 247 23.86 5.83 -14.22
C ARG A 247 23.05 6.28 -15.44
N SER A 248 21.72 6.36 -15.33
CA SER A 248 20.88 6.88 -16.41
C SER A 248 21.09 8.39 -16.59
N SER A 249 21.27 9.13 -15.49
CA SER A 249 21.63 10.55 -15.52
C SER A 249 22.99 10.78 -16.16
N GLU A 250 24.01 10.00 -15.76
CA GLU A 250 25.36 10.05 -16.34
C GLU A 250 25.33 9.80 -17.85
N LEU A 251 24.58 8.78 -18.28
CA LEU A 251 24.44 8.43 -19.69
C LEU A 251 23.74 9.54 -20.48
N ALA A 252 22.67 10.10 -19.94
CA ALA A 252 21.95 11.22 -20.55
C ALA A 252 22.84 12.48 -20.63
N LEU A 253 23.60 12.80 -19.57
CA LEU A 253 24.55 13.92 -19.58
C LEU A 253 25.65 13.71 -20.63
N ALA A 254 26.18 12.49 -20.77
CA ALA A 254 27.18 12.18 -21.77
C ALA A 254 26.65 12.39 -23.20
N LYS A 255 25.45 11.88 -23.50
CA LYS A 255 24.86 11.88 -24.86
C LYS A 255 24.09 13.16 -25.22
N GLY A 256 23.59 13.90 -24.23
CA GLY A 256 22.73 15.06 -24.44
C GLY A 256 23.44 16.30 -24.97
N SER A 257 22.69 17.15 -25.66
CA SER A 257 23.09 18.50 -26.07
C SER A 257 23.34 19.41 -24.87
N ASN A 258 24.02 20.54 -25.08
CA ASN A 258 24.26 21.53 -24.01
C ASN A 258 22.96 22.03 -23.36
N LYS A 259 21.89 22.22 -24.14
CA LYS A 259 20.58 22.60 -23.61
C LYS A 259 20.02 21.53 -22.68
N GLN A 260 20.01 20.27 -23.12
CA GLN A 260 19.52 19.14 -22.33
C GLN A 260 20.34 18.96 -21.05
N ARG A 261 21.68 19.07 -21.12
CA ARG A 261 22.57 18.99 -19.94
C ARG A 261 22.22 20.04 -18.89
N VAL A 262 22.01 21.29 -19.29
CA VAL A 262 21.61 22.36 -18.36
C VAL A 262 20.26 22.07 -17.72
N THR A 263 19.29 21.56 -18.49
CA THR A 263 17.97 21.17 -17.96
C THR A 263 18.10 20.04 -16.93
N ILE A 264 18.84 18.98 -17.25
CA ILE A 264 19.06 17.83 -16.36
C ILE A 264 19.71 18.30 -15.04
N LEU A 265 20.79 19.08 -15.11
CA LEU A 265 21.47 19.58 -13.91
C LEU A 265 20.55 20.46 -13.05
N ARG A 266 19.70 21.27 -13.66
CA ARG A 266 18.72 22.08 -12.93
C ARG A 266 17.69 21.21 -12.20
N SER A 267 17.14 20.20 -12.88
CA SER A 267 16.20 19.24 -12.28
C SER A 267 16.84 18.45 -11.13
N LEU A 268 18.10 18.03 -11.27
CA LEU A 268 18.86 17.35 -10.19
C LEU A 268 19.13 18.27 -8.99
N MET A 269 19.36 19.57 -9.21
CA MET A 269 19.48 20.53 -8.10
C MET A 269 18.16 20.68 -7.34
N SER A 270 17.02 20.67 -8.04
CA SER A 270 15.69 20.70 -7.42
C SER A 270 15.38 19.45 -6.60
N ARG A 271 15.83 18.26 -7.04
CA ARG A 271 15.76 17.01 -6.28
C ARG A 271 16.40 17.15 -4.89
N ASN A 272 17.59 17.74 -4.82
CA ASN A 272 18.32 17.93 -3.57
C ASN A 272 17.68 18.96 -2.62
N GLN A 273 16.93 19.94 -3.16
CA GLN A 273 16.20 20.91 -2.34
C GLN A 273 14.89 20.34 -1.77
N GLY A 274 14.23 19.42 -2.49
CA GLY A 274 13.01 18.74 -2.02
C GLY A 274 13.25 17.69 -0.94
N SER A 275 14.40 17.01 -0.97
CA SER A 275 14.80 16.01 0.04
C SER A 275 14.93 16.60 1.46
N LEU A 276 15.22 17.90 1.58
CA LEU A 276 15.29 18.60 2.87
C LEU A 276 13.89 18.92 3.45
N ILE A 277 12.83 18.83 2.65
CA ILE A 277 11.45 19.17 3.04
C ILE A 277 10.57 17.92 3.20
N SER A 278 10.85 16.84 2.46
CA SER A 278 10.08 15.57 2.53
C SER A 278 10.18 14.85 3.88
N ASP A 279 11.25 15.09 4.64
CA ASP A 279 11.46 14.48 5.96
C ASP A 279 10.57 15.07 7.08
N ILE A 280 9.79 16.12 6.77
CA ILE A 280 8.94 16.82 7.75
C ILE A 280 7.42 16.71 7.41
N GLN A 281 7.03 16.21 6.23
CA GLN A 281 5.63 16.32 5.75
C GLN A 281 4.83 15.04 5.51
N HIS A 282 5.25 13.87 6.02
CA HIS A 282 4.35 12.70 6.06
C HIS A 282 3.43 12.72 7.29
N GLY A 283 2.69 13.83 7.44
CA GLY A 283 1.52 13.96 8.31
C GLY A 283 0.22 13.80 7.49
N PRO A 284 -0.88 13.37 8.10
CA PRO A 284 -2.10 13.01 7.37
C PRO A 284 -2.68 14.22 6.62
N ARG A 285 -2.90 14.05 5.31
CA ARG A 285 -3.70 14.98 4.52
C ARG A 285 -5.12 14.97 5.07
N ASN A 286 -5.47 16.03 5.81
CA ASN A 286 -6.83 16.32 6.21
C ASN A 286 -7.72 16.45 4.96
N THR A 287 -8.52 15.43 4.67
CA THR A 287 -9.67 15.56 3.77
C THR A 287 -10.79 16.27 4.51
N VAL A 288 -11.11 17.46 4.01
CA VAL A 288 -12.22 18.32 4.43
C VAL A 288 -13.55 17.56 4.34
N TYR A 289 -14.24 17.40 5.46
CA TYR A 289 -15.62 16.92 5.52
C TYR A 289 -16.56 17.97 4.94
N ASN A 290 -17.13 17.68 3.77
CA ASN A 290 -18.33 18.39 3.28
C ASN A 290 -19.57 17.84 4.01
N ALA A 291 -19.93 18.49 5.12
CA ALA A 291 -21.22 18.27 5.76
C ALA A 291 -22.35 18.90 4.91
N LYS A 292 -23.16 18.05 4.28
CA LYS A 292 -24.42 18.44 3.64
C LYS A 292 -25.34 19.08 4.70
N LYS A 293 -25.62 20.38 4.54
CA LYS A 293 -26.69 21.09 5.26
C LYS A 293 -28.05 20.47 4.92
N GLY A 294 -28.58 19.67 5.84
CA GLY A 294 -29.99 19.27 5.89
C GLY A 294 -30.78 20.34 6.62
N ASN A 295 -31.52 21.14 5.85
CA ASN A 295 -32.43 22.16 6.33
C ASN A 295 -33.68 21.51 6.95
N LYS A 296 -33.85 21.57 8.27
CA LYS A 296 -35.15 21.37 8.94
C LYS A 296 -35.31 22.43 10.02
N GLY A 297 -36.22 23.35 9.75
CA GLY A 297 -36.54 24.45 10.63
C GLY A 297 -37.09 23.99 11.98
N ARG A 298 -36.69 24.70 13.02
CA ARG A 298 -37.48 24.90 14.24
C ARG A 298 -37.36 26.37 14.63
N LYS A 299 -38.51 27.03 14.63
CA LYS A 299 -38.72 28.38 15.18
C LYS A 299 -38.28 28.40 16.64
N LEU A 300 -37.50 29.42 16.97
CA LEU A 300 -37.20 29.87 18.32
C LEU A 300 -38.42 30.63 18.84
N GLU A 301 -38.99 30.19 19.96
CA GLU A 301 -39.78 31.04 20.85
C GLU A 301 -39.25 30.84 22.27
N LEU A 302 -38.66 31.90 22.82
CA LEU A 302 -38.44 32.10 24.26
C LEU A 302 -39.77 32.58 24.86
N PRO A 303 -40.05 32.25 26.13
CA PRO A 303 -40.15 33.37 27.08
C PRO A 303 -39.60 33.10 28.50
N SER A 304 -38.90 34.12 28.99
CA SER A 304 -38.90 34.74 30.32
C SER A 304 -39.33 33.99 31.60
N LEU A 305 -38.41 34.04 32.57
CA LEU A 305 -38.56 34.28 34.02
C LEU A 305 -39.94 34.78 34.51
N CYS A 306 -40.51 34.12 35.53
CA CYS A 306 -40.71 34.65 36.91
C CYS A 306 -41.84 33.94 37.68
N ASN A 307 -41.56 33.74 38.97
CA ASN A 307 -42.46 33.78 40.14
C ASN A 307 -43.42 32.62 40.48
N ASN A 308 -43.09 31.99 41.61
CA ASN A 308 -43.84 31.96 42.88
C ASN A 308 -45.32 31.53 42.88
N ARG A 309 -45.61 30.42 43.58
CA ARG A 309 -46.44 30.30 44.81
C ARG A 309 -46.99 28.87 44.94
N THR A 310 -46.52 28.11 45.93
CA THR A 310 -47.23 27.74 47.18
C THR A 310 -48.50 26.90 47.03
N ASN A 311 -48.41 25.74 47.71
CA ASN A 311 -49.39 25.10 48.59
C ASN A 311 -50.51 24.22 48.03
N THR A 312 -50.64 23.12 48.78
CA THR A 312 -51.68 22.06 48.89
C THR A 312 -51.78 21.05 47.77
#